data_AF-M0H3X6-F1
#
_entry.id   AF-M0H3X6-F1
#
_cell.length_a   1.000
_cell.length_b   1.000
_cell.length_c   1.000
_cell.angle_alpha   90.00
_cell.angle_beta   90.00
_cell.angle_gamma   90.00
#
_symmetry.space_group_name_H-M   'P 1'
#
loop_
_entity.id
_entity.type
_entity.pdbx_description
1 polymer ?
#
loop_
_entity_poly.entity_id
_entity_poly.type
_entity_poly.pdbx_seq_one_letter_code
_entity_poly.pdbx_strand_id
1 'polypeptide(L)'
;MSVLVDAARFALGASAVFLVVLLGIWGRNYLLFRSKHALGLVVFGVFLLAQNLFALYYYLVDPTLSVWFATAVPAAAWRVLMGVHVLQAVALAVLLWITWD
;
A
#
# COMPACT_ATOMS: atom_id res chain seq x y z
N MET A 1 -7.52 12.23 17.04
CA MET A 1 -6.79 12.53 15.77
C MET A 1 -5.60 11.59 15.58
N SER A 2 -4.83 11.26 16.62
CA SER A 2 -3.73 10.29 16.56
C SER A 2 -4.13 8.91 16.01
N VAL A 3 -5.23 8.34 16.52
CA VAL A 3 -5.70 6.98 16.14
C VAL A 3 -5.90 6.81 14.62
N LEU A 4 -6.42 7.84 13.93
CA LEU A 4 -6.67 7.77 12.48
C LEU A 4 -5.35 7.82 11.69
N VAL A 5 -4.39 8.63 12.15
CA VAL A 5 -3.06 8.76 11.54
C VAL A 5 -2.26 7.48 11.75
N ASP A 6 -2.33 6.89 12.94
CA ASP A 6 -1.66 5.62 13.26
C ASP A 6 -2.26 4.46 12.46
N ALA A 7 -3.59 4.42 12.30
CA ALA A 7 -4.26 3.45 11.45
C ALA A 7 -3.85 3.58 9.98
N ALA A 8 -3.75 4.80 9.44
CA ALA A 8 -3.30 5.03 8.07
C ALA A 8 -1.85 4.56 7.85
N ARG A 9 -0.94 4.87 8.78
CA ARG A 9 0.45 4.42 8.75
C ARG A 9 0.55 2.90 8.81
N PHE A 10 -0.22 2.27 9.69
CA PHE A 10 -0.28 0.81 9.79
C PHE A 10 -0.83 0.18 8.50
N ALA A 11 -1.91 0.71 7.95
CA ALA A 11 -2.51 0.21 6.70
C ALA A 11 -1.55 0.31 5.52
N LEU A 12 -0.83 1.42 5.39
CA LEU A 12 0.21 1.61 4.36
C LEU A 12 1.39 0.64 4.55
N GLY A 13 1.89 0.49 5.78
CA GLY A 13 2.96 -0.45 6.10
C GLY A 13 2.57 -1.90 5.80
N ALA A 14 1.37 -2.31 6.24
CA ALA A 14 0.82 -3.63 5.96
C ALA A 14 0.64 -3.86 4.45
N SER A 15 0.11 -2.87 3.72
CA SER A 15 -0.05 -2.93 2.27
C SER A 15 1.29 -3.13 1.55
N ALA A 16 2.34 -2.42 1.97
CA ALA A 16 3.68 -2.60 1.42
C ALA A 16 4.21 -4.03 1.66
N VAL A 17 4.04 -4.57 2.86
CA VAL A 17 4.43 -5.96 3.18
C VAL A 17 3.65 -6.97 2.31
N PHE A 18 2.32 -6.83 2.22
CA PHE A 18 1.50 -7.72 1.41
C PHE A 18 1.90 -7.68 -0.06
N LEU A 19 2.20 -6.49 -0.59
CA LEU A 19 2.66 -6.32 -1.97
C LEU A 19 4.01 -6.98 -2.21
N VAL A 20 4.97 -6.89 -1.29
CA VAL A 20 6.25 -7.59 -1.42
C VAL A 20 6.04 -9.10 -1.52
N VAL A 21 5.16 -9.67 -0.68
CA VAL A 21 4.85 -11.10 -0.71
C VAL A 21 4.15 -11.48 -2.02
N LEU A 22 3.11 -10.75 -2.42
CA LEU A 22 2.38 -10.98 -3.67
C LEU A 22 3.28 -10.89 -4.90
N LEU A 23 4.19 -9.90 -4.95
CA LEU A 23 5.18 -9.76 -6.01
C LEU A 23 6.13 -10.95 -6.07
N GLY A 24 6.51 -11.52 -4.93
CA GLY A 24 7.28 -12.76 -4.87
C GLY A 24 6.52 -13.93 -5.50
N ILE A 25 5.24 -14.11 -5.16
CA ILE A 25 4.41 -15.19 -5.70
C ILE A 25 4.16 -15.00 -7.21
N TRP A 26 3.72 -13.81 -7.63
CA TRP A 26 3.44 -13.52 -9.04
C TRP A 26 4.71 -13.55 -9.89
N GLY A 27 5.84 -13.07 -9.37
CA GLY A 27 7.13 -13.15 -10.02
C GLY A 27 7.56 -14.60 -10.26
N ARG A 28 7.45 -15.46 -9.25
CA ARG A 28 7.68 -16.90 -9.39
C ARG A 28 6.75 -17.53 -10.43
N ASN A 29 5.45 -17.19 -10.39
CA ASN A 29 4.47 -17.72 -11.34
C ASN A 29 4.74 -17.25 -12.77
N TYR A 30 5.19 -16.00 -12.95
CA TYR A 30 5.61 -15.50 -14.26
C TYR A 30 6.82 -16.26 -14.80
N LEU A 31 7.81 -16.54 -13.97
CA LEU A 31 8.99 -17.32 -14.40
C LEU A 31 8.62 -18.76 -14.79
N LEU A 32 7.64 -19.36 -14.13
CA LEU A 32 7.17 -20.72 -14.40
C LEU A 32 6.27 -20.80 -15.64
N PHE A 33 5.23 -19.96 -15.71
CA PHE A 33 4.17 -20.08 -16.71
C PHE A 33 4.29 -19.08 -17.87
N ARG A 34 5.13 -18.05 -17.73
CA ARG A 34 5.31 -16.94 -18.70
C ARG A 34 3.99 -16.31 -19.19
N SER A 35 3.00 -16.32 -18.32
CA SER A 35 1.67 -15.78 -18.59
C SER A 35 1.69 -14.25 -18.61
N LYS A 36 1.01 -13.65 -19.60
CA LYS A 36 0.79 -12.20 -19.65
C LYS A 36 0.00 -11.67 -18.46
N HIS A 37 -0.89 -12.49 -17.88
CA HIS A 37 -1.65 -12.12 -16.69
C HIS A 37 -0.74 -11.98 -15.46
N ALA A 38 0.18 -12.92 -15.26
CA ALA A 38 1.15 -12.84 -14.16
C ALA A 38 2.07 -11.63 -14.31
N LEU A 39 2.53 -11.33 -15.53
CA LEU A 39 3.31 -10.12 -15.80
C LEU A 39 2.51 -8.84 -15.48
N GLY A 40 1.23 -8.80 -15.90
CA GLY A 40 0.33 -7.68 -15.60
C GLY A 40 0.19 -7.44 -14.09
N LEU A 41 0.02 -8.51 -13.31
CA LEU A 41 -0.04 -8.44 -11.84
C LEU A 41 1.28 -7.96 -11.23
N VAL A 42 2.43 -8.44 -11.71
CA VAL A 42 3.74 -7.97 -11.24
C VAL A 42 3.92 -6.47 -11.50
N VAL A 43 3.65 -6.01 -12.73
CA VAL A 43 3.78 -4.59 -13.07
C VAL A 43 2.84 -3.74 -12.21
N PHE A 44 1.57 -4.14 -12.11
CA PHE A 44 0.59 -3.47 -11.26
C PHE A 44 1.06 -3.41 -9.79
N GLY A 45 1.49 -4.54 -9.24
CA GLY A 45 1.97 -4.63 -7.86
C GLY A 45 3.20 -3.77 -7.58
N VAL A 46 4.15 -3.66 -8.53
CA VAL A 46 5.35 -2.83 -8.39
C VAL A 46 4.97 -1.35 -8.31
N PHE A 47 4.12 -0.87 -9.22
CA PHE A 47 3.66 0.52 -9.18
C PHE A 47 2.85 0.82 -7.93
N LEU A 48 1.99 -0.11 -7.51
CA LEU A 48 1.21 0.03 -6.29
C LEU A 48 2.09 0.03 -5.04
N LEU A 49 3.17 -0.77 -5.02
CA LEU A 49 4.17 -0.76 -3.96
C LEU A 49 4.90 0.57 -3.91
N ALA A 50 5.38 1.06 -5.05
CA ALA A 50 6.01 2.37 -5.14
C ALA A 50 5.09 3.47 -4.59
N GLN A 51 3.80 3.47 -4.97
CA GLN A 51 2.81 4.41 -4.46
C GLN A 51 2.67 4.34 -2.92
N ASN A 52 2.63 3.14 -2.33
CA ASN A 52 2.59 2.98 -0.87
C ASN A 52 3.85 3.50 -0.19
N LEU A 53 5.02 3.19 -0.75
CA LEU A 53 6.30 3.65 -0.23
C LEU A 53 6.44 5.17 -0.31
N PHE A 54 5.97 5.80 -1.40
CA PHE A 54 5.89 7.25 -1.50
C PHE A 54 4.98 7.85 -0.42
N ALA A 55 3.80 7.28 -0.20
CA ALA A 55 2.90 7.74 0.86
C ALA A 55 3.57 7.63 2.25
N LEU A 56 4.22 6.52 2.56
CA LEU A 56 4.97 6.34 3.80
C LEU A 56 6.11 7.35 3.93
N TYR A 57 6.88 7.58 2.87
CA TYR A 57 7.96 8.56 2.85
C TYR A 57 7.44 9.95 3.18
N TYR A 58 6.35 10.40 2.54
CA TYR A 58 5.78 11.72 2.80
C TYR A 58 5.16 11.86 4.19
N TYR A 59 4.67 10.77 4.78
CA TYR A 59 4.07 10.80 6.13
C TYR A 59 5.08 10.68 7.27
N LEU A 60 6.28 10.16 7.01
CA LEU A 60 7.24 9.78 8.05
C LEU A 60 8.62 10.45 7.90
N VAL A 61 9.07 10.72 6.67
CA VAL A 61 10.46 11.07 6.40
C VAL A 61 10.59 12.49 5.86
N ASP A 62 9.74 12.90 4.92
CA ASP A 62 9.86 14.21 4.29
C ASP A 62 9.68 15.34 5.32
N PRO A 63 10.66 16.23 5.51
CA PRO A 63 10.63 17.21 6.61
C PRO A 63 9.56 18.29 6.44
N THR A 64 9.10 18.55 5.22
CA THR A 64 8.07 19.57 4.95
C THR A 64 6.69 18.93 4.96
N LEU A 65 6.52 17.85 4.21
CA LEU A 65 5.22 17.21 4.03
C LEU A 65 4.78 16.46 5.28
N SER A 66 5.68 15.80 6.02
CA SER A 66 5.29 15.09 7.24
C SER A 66 4.70 16.04 8.30
N VAL A 67 5.30 17.23 8.45
CA VAL A 67 4.81 18.28 9.36
C VAL A 67 3.49 18.85 8.87
N TRP A 68 3.36 19.10 7.56
CA TRP A 68 2.13 19.61 6.97
C TRP A 68 0.97 18.61 7.15
N PHE A 69 1.19 17.32 6.90
CA PHE A 69 0.22 16.25 7.13
C PHE A 69 -0.19 16.12 8.60
N ALA A 70 0.71 16.44 9.53
CA ALA A 70 0.44 16.39 10.96
C ALA A 70 -0.30 17.63 11.50
N THR A 71 -0.12 18.81 10.88
CA THR A 71 -0.54 20.10 11.48
C THR A 71 -1.56 20.88 10.65
N ALA A 72 -1.57 20.75 9.33
CA ALA A 72 -2.28 21.66 8.43
C ALA A 72 -3.36 20.97 7.57
N VAL A 73 -3.40 19.64 7.53
CA VAL A 73 -4.40 18.90 6.76
C VAL A 73 -5.78 18.97 7.42
N PRO A 74 -6.83 19.41 6.71
CA PRO A 74 -8.19 19.40 7.24
C PRO A 74 -8.64 18.00 7.65
N ALA A 75 -9.31 17.89 8.80
CA ALA A 75 -9.75 16.60 9.35
C ALA A 75 -10.64 15.79 8.39
N ALA A 76 -11.45 16.47 7.57
CA ALA A 76 -12.27 15.82 6.54
C ALA A 76 -11.42 15.15 5.46
N ALA A 77 -10.38 15.83 4.96
CA ALA A 77 -9.46 15.28 3.97
C ALA A 77 -8.69 14.07 4.54
N TRP A 78 -8.27 14.15 5.81
CA TRP A 78 -7.62 13.04 6.49
C TRP A 78 -8.52 11.80 6.57
N ARG A 79 -9.80 11.95 6.94
CA ARG A 79 -10.73 10.81 7.01
C ARG A 79 -10.87 10.09 5.67
N VAL A 80 -10.91 10.84 4.57
CA VAL A 80 -10.98 10.28 3.21
C VAL A 80 -9.70 9.53 2.86
N LEU A 81 -8.53 10.17 3.05
CA LEU A 81 -7.22 9.54 2.79
C LEU A 81 -7.03 8.25 3.58
N MET A 82 -7.34 8.27 4.88
CA MET A 82 -7.29 7.08 5.72
C MET A 82 -8.22 5.97 5.19
N GLY A 83 -9.46 6.33 4.81
CA GLY A 83 -10.40 5.37 4.24
C GLY A 83 -9.84 4.67 3.00
N VAL A 84 -9.19 5.42 2.10
CA VAL A 84 -8.54 4.86 0.91
C VAL A 84 -7.43 3.87 1.29
N HIS A 85 -6.55 4.22 2.23
CA HIS A 85 -5.46 3.34 2.65
C HIS A 85 -5.96 2.06 3.34
N VAL A 86 -6.99 2.16 4.17
CA VAL A 86 -7.59 0.99 4.85
C VAL A 86 -8.26 0.07 3.84
N LEU A 87 -9.05 0.62 2.91
CA LEU A 87 -9.69 -0.17 1.86
C LEU A 87 -8.67 -0.90 1.00
N GLN A 88 -7.57 -0.22 0.65
CA GLN A 88 -6.47 -0.84 -0.08
C GLN A 88 -5.82 -1.97 0.72
N ALA A 89 -5.53 -1.76 2.00
CA ALA A 89 -4.94 -2.79 2.86
C ALA A 89 -5.84 -4.03 2.96
N VAL A 90 -7.16 -3.84 3.10
CA VAL A 90 -8.14 -4.93 3.12
C VAL A 90 -8.16 -5.66 1.78
N ALA A 91 -8.20 -4.93 0.66
CA ALA A 91 -8.17 -5.53 -0.67
C ALA A 91 -6.91 -6.37 -0.90
N LEU A 92 -5.74 -5.88 -0.48
CA LEU A 92 -4.47 -6.59 -0.58
C LEU A 92 -4.41 -7.80 0.36
N ALA A 93 -4.96 -7.71 1.57
CA ALA A 93 -5.03 -8.83 2.50
C ALA A 93 -5.88 -9.97 1.92
N VAL A 94 -7.05 -9.64 1.35
CA VAL A 94 -7.92 -10.62 0.68
C VAL A 94 -7.22 -11.22 -0.54
N LEU A 95 -6.57 -10.39 -1.37
CA LEU A 95 -5.84 -10.85 -2.54
C LEU A 95 -4.67 -11.77 -2.16
N LEU A 96 -3.94 -11.43 -1.10
CA LEU A 96 -2.87 -12.26 -0.55
C LEU A 96 -3.41 -13.61 -0.06
N TRP A 97 -4.49 -13.61 0.71
CA TRP A 97 -5.14 -14.84 1.17
C TRP A 97 -5.53 -15.75 0.01
N ILE A 98 -6.18 -15.21 -1.03
CA ILE A 98 -6.59 -15.97 -2.22
C ILE A 98 -5.38 -16.47 -3.03
N THR A 99 -4.31 -15.68 -3.12
CA THR A 99 -3.11 -16.04 -3.91
C THR A 99 -2.22 -17.06 -3.18
N TRP A 100 -2.37 -17.16 -1.86
CA TRP A 100 -1.57 -18.06 -1.02
C TRP A 100 -2.08 -19.51 -1.05
N ASP A 101 -3.38 -19.70 -1.26
CA ASP A 101 -4.03 -21.01 -1.49
C ASP A 101 -3.55 -21.65 -2.81
#